data_AF-A0A8H4BB14-F1
#
_entry.id   AF-A0A8H4BB14-F1
#
_cell.length_a   1.000
_cell.length_b   1.000
_cell.length_c   1.000
_cell.angle_alpha   90.00
_cell.angle_beta   90.00
_cell.angle_gamma   90.00
#
_symmetry.space_group_name_H-M   'P 1'
#
loop_
_entity.id
_entity.type
_entity.pdbx_description
1 polymer ?
#
loop_
_entity_poly.entity_id
_entity_poly.type
_entity_poly.pdbx_seq_one_letter_code
_entity_poly.pdbx_strand_id
1 'polypeptide(L)'
;MLVWNWHHLNPAGMHRFQWVYGVTPMSDLSVIYVSWVAYFIVIIAVRWYMAERTRIDKTHKMLQFYNGSMIICSTFVWYTSSTSTWNIVRHQPGIFSYCHAAEYPAYRWYGGQMFYSMYICYLLRYYVFFDTVILALRKAKINTLLALDQSIFGSLATAIISCVQMFRYCYYFCHCTNSTATAAWVKNVALFFEIIQFIAGITLTGYQMSICPQSNCVLLSASINVTMVYMVVKFYDSSEKAVATTREHYIRRNSSKKELMEL
;
A
#
# COMPACT_ATOMS: atom_id res chain seq x y z
N MET A 1 3.36 29.30 14.15
CA MET A 1 3.10 28.48 12.96
C MET A 1 4.41 27.82 12.57
N LEU A 2 4.47 26.48 12.53
CA LEU A 2 5.64 25.78 11.98
C LEU A 2 5.65 26.06 10.47
N VAL A 3 6.66 26.77 9.98
CA VAL A 3 6.83 27.03 8.55
C VAL A 3 7.54 25.82 7.96
N TRP A 4 6.80 24.95 7.28
CA TRP A 4 7.40 23.79 6.61
C TRP A 4 8.31 24.22 5.47
N ASN A 5 9.43 23.50 5.32
CA ASN A 5 10.33 23.74 4.22
C ASN A 5 9.90 22.92 2.98
N TRP A 6 9.13 23.55 2.10
CA TRP A 6 8.63 22.92 0.86
C TRP A 6 9.73 22.56 -0.14
N HIS A 7 10.95 23.12 -0.01
CA HIS A 7 12.08 22.71 -0.86
C HIS A 7 12.45 21.24 -0.70
N HIS A 8 12.08 20.62 0.43
CA HIS A 8 12.26 19.19 0.68
C HIS A 8 11.43 18.30 -0.27
N LEU A 9 10.44 18.85 -0.99
CA LEU A 9 9.69 18.12 -2.03
C LEU A 9 10.34 18.19 -3.42
N ASN A 10 11.41 18.96 -3.60
CA ASN A 10 12.03 19.10 -4.91
C ASN A 10 12.86 17.84 -5.26
N PRO A 11 12.51 17.08 -6.32
CA PRO A 11 13.25 15.88 -6.70
C PRO A 11 14.70 16.18 -7.12
N ALA A 12 15.00 17.39 -7.59
CA ALA A 12 16.37 17.78 -7.95
C ALA A 12 17.33 17.79 -6.74
N GLY A 13 16.80 17.96 -5.52
CA GLY A 13 17.57 17.96 -4.28
C GLY A 13 17.68 16.60 -3.59
N MET A 14 17.16 15.52 -4.18
CA MET A 14 16.94 14.25 -3.47
C MET A 14 18.21 13.69 -2.81
N HIS A 15 19.39 13.82 -3.43
CA HIS A 15 20.64 13.27 -2.89
C HIS A 15 21.08 13.93 -1.58
N ARG A 16 20.60 15.14 -1.28
CA ARG A 16 20.92 15.90 -0.05
C ARG A 16 19.77 15.90 0.94
N PHE A 17 18.69 15.18 0.65
CA PHE A 17 17.49 15.20 1.48
C PHE A 17 17.74 14.59 2.86
N GLN A 18 17.19 15.23 3.89
CA GLN A 18 17.15 14.70 5.25
C GLN A 18 15.71 14.77 5.75
N TRP A 19 15.22 13.68 6.32
CA TRP A 19 13.91 13.65 6.94
C TRP A 19 14.00 14.20 8.36
N VAL A 20 13.60 15.46 8.54
CA VAL A 20 13.64 16.13 9.84
C VAL A 20 12.22 16.32 10.35
N TYR A 21 11.95 15.76 11.53
CA TYR A 21 10.65 15.86 12.21
C TYR A 21 10.28 17.33 12.49
N GLY A 22 9.06 17.72 12.10
CA GLY A 22 8.50 19.07 12.27
C GLY A 22 9.03 20.16 11.34
N VAL A 23 10.05 19.85 10.53
CA VAL A 23 10.58 20.77 9.51
C VAL A 23 10.20 20.30 8.11
N THR A 24 10.34 19.01 7.85
CA THR A 24 9.88 18.40 6.61
C THR A 24 8.34 18.44 6.57
N PRO A 25 7.71 18.81 5.44
CA PRO A 25 6.25 18.91 5.37
C PRO A 25 5.55 17.63 5.84
N MET A 26 4.41 17.78 6.53
CA MET A 26 3.59 16.66 6.99
C MET A 26 4.31 15.65 7.91
N SER A 27 5.49 15.98 8.47
CA SER A 27 6.26 15.06 9.30
C SER A 27 5.89 15.11 10.80
N ASP A 28 5.10 16.09 11.21
CA ASP A 28 4.62 16.24 12.59
C ASP A 28 3.63 15.14 12.99
N LEU A 29 3.73 14.63 14.22
CA LEU A 29 2.75 13.67 14.78
C LEU A 29 1.33 14.25 14.80
N SER A 30 1.19 15.55 15.04
CA SER A 30 -0.12 16.23 15.03
C SER A 30 -0.81 16.09 13.67
N VAL A 31 -0.06 16.19 12.57
CA VAL A 31 -0.58 15.98 11.22
C VAL A 31 -1.09 14.56 11.07
N ILE A 32 -0.32 13.56 11.52
CA ILE A 32 -0.74 12.16 11.46
C ILE A 32 -2.08 11.98 12.19
N TYR A 33 -2.19 12.42 13.44
CA TYR A 33 -3.42 12.28 14.21
C TYR A 33 -4.61 13.01 13.57
N VAL A 34 -4.41 14.26 13.13
CA VAL A 34 -5.47 15.05 12.47
C VAL A 34 -5.91 14.40 11.17
N SER A 35 -4.98 13.90 10.35
CA SER A 35 -5.30 13.19 9.11
C SER A 35 -6.08 11.90 9.36
N TRP A 36 -5.77 11.15 10.42
CA TRP A 36 -6.53 9.95 10.80
C TRP A 36 -7.96 10.28 11.22
N VAL A 37 -8.14 11.31 12.04
CA VAL A 37 -9.48 11.77 12.46
C VAL A 37 -10.26 12.27 11.23
N ALA A 38 -9.65 13.11 10.41
CA ALA A 38 -10.25 13.63 9.18
C ALA A 38 -10.65 12.50 8.21
N TYR A 39 -9.79 11.48 8.06
CA TYR A 39 -10.06 10.30 7.24
C TYR A 39 -11.37 9.59 7.63
N PHE A 40 -11.56 9.29 8.92
CA PHE A 40 -12.77 8.63 9.39
C PHE A 40 -14.02 9.51 9.20
N ILE A 41 -13.92 10.81 9.51
CA ILE A 41 -15.01 11.77 9.31
C ILE A 41 -15.42 11.80 7.83
N VAL A 42 -14.45 11.91 6.92
CA VAL A 42 -14.70 11.95 5.47
C VAL A 42 -15.38 10.67 4.99
N ILE A 43 -14.92 9.48 5.41
CA ILE A 43 -15.57 8.22 5.01
C ILE A 43 -17.02 8.16 5.49
N ILE A 44 -17.29 8.53 6.74
CA ILE A 44 -18.64 8.53 7.30
C ILE A 44 -19.53 9.52 6.52
N ALA A 45 -19.04 10.75 6.30
CA ALA A 45 -19.75 11.78 5.56
C ALA A 45 -20.05 11.36 4.12
N VAL A 46 -19.06 10.81 3.40
CA VAL A 46 -19.23 10.31 2.02
C VAL A 46 -20.23 9.16 1.98
N ARG A 47 -20.15 8.20 2.92
CA ARG A 47 -21.12 7.09 2.98
C ARG A 47 -22.53 7.58 3.22
N TRP A 48 -22.71 8.53 4.13
CA TRP A 48 -24.00 9.10 4.44
C TRP A 48 -24.57 9.86 3.24
N TYR A 49 -23.76 10.71 2.61
CA TYR A 49 -24.12 11.45 1.40
C TYR A 49 -24.45 10.53 0.21
N MET A 50 -23.76 9.40 0.10
CA MET A 50 -24.00 8.44 -0.97
C MET A 50 -25.15 7.48 -0.69
N ALA A 51 -25.73 7.44 0.52
CA ALA A 51 -26.77 6.49 0.89
C ALA A 51 -27.94 6.49 -0.13
N GLU A 52 -28.41 7.68 -0.50
CA GLU A 52 -29.53 7.90 -1.41
C GLU A 52 -29.12 8.13 -2.87
N ARG A 53 -27.82 8.26 -3.15
CA ARG A 53 -27.31 8.57 -4.51
C ARG A 53 -26.95 7.32 -5.29
N THR A 54 -26.90 7.46 -6.61
CA THR A 54 -26.41 6.41 -7.51
C THR A 54 -24.91 6.21 -7.35
N ARG A 55 -24.45 4.95 -7.50
CA ARG A 55 -23.02 4.61 -7.43
C ARG A 55 -22.26 5.26 -8.60
N ILE A 56 -21.02 5.66 -8.37
CA ILE A 56 -20.13 6.10 -9.45
C ILE A 56 -19.74 4.89 -10.30
N ASP A 57 -19.77 5.03 -11.63
CA ASP A 57 -19.35 3.98 -12.54
C ASP A 57 -17.82 3.77 -12.49
N LYS A 58 -17.39 2.52 -12.66
CA LYS A 58 -15.98 2.13 -12.67
C LYS A 58 -15.19 2.80 -13.80
N THR A 59 -15.86 3.25 -14.87
CA THR A 59 -15.22 3.87 -16.04
C THR A 59 -15.03 5.38 -15.90
N HIS A 60 -15.45 5.96 -14.78
CA HIS A 60 -15.44 7.41 -14.59
C HIS A 60 -14.02 7.99 -14.72
N LYS A 61 -13.88 9.09 -15.48
CA LYS A 61 -12.58 9.70 -15.83
C LYS A 61 -11.72 10.07 -14.61
N MET A 62 -12.36 10.51 -13.52
CA MET A 62 -11.67 10.80 -12.26
C MET A 62 -10.92 9.58 -11.70
N LEU A 63 -11.50 8.38 -11.80
CA LEU A 63 -10.83 7.15 -11.36
C LEU A 63 -9.66 6.80 -12.27
N GLN A 64 -9.80 6.99 -13.58
CA GLN A 64 -8.70 6.77 -14.53
C GLN A 64 -7.54 7.72 -14.25
N PHE A 65 -7.82 9.01 -14.04
CA PHE A 65 -6.81 10.01 -13.69
C PHE A 65 -6.11 9.68 -12.36
N TYR A 66 -6.88 9.36 -11.32
CA TYR A 66 -6.34 8.99 -10.01
C TYR A 66 -5.44 7.74 -10.11
N ASN A 67 -5.92 6.64 -10.69
CA ASN A 67 -5.13 5.43 -10.85
C ASN A 67 -3.89 5.67 -11.72
N GLY A 68 -4.01 6.45 -12.80
CA GLY A 68 -2.90 6.85 -13.66
C GLY A 68 -1.82 7.65 -12.90
N SER A 69 -2.22 8.63 -12.10
CA SER A 69 -1.29 9.40 -11.25
C SER A 69 -0.59 8.50 -10.22
N MET A 70 -1.32 7.55 -9.62
CA MET A 70 -0.75 6.63 -8.65
C MET A 70 0.26 5.68 -9.28
N ILE A 71 0.05 5.24 -10.53
CA ILE A 71 1.05 4.48 -11.29
C ILE A 71 2.32 5.32 -11.44
N ILE A 72 2.21 6.55 -11.95
CA ILE A 72 3.37 7.43 -12.19
C ILE A 72 4.15 7.67 -10.90
N CYS A 73 3.47 8.03 -9.81
CA CYS A 73 4.12 8.29 -8.54
C CYS A 73 4.74 7.02 -7.92
N SER A 74 4.05 5.88 -7.99
CA SER A 74 4.58 4.61 -7.48
C SER A 74 5.81 4.16 -8.28
N THR A 75 5.78 4.30 -9.61
CA THR A 75 6.94 4.01 -10.47
C THR A 75 8.12 4.92 -10.14
N PHE A 76 7.89 6.21 -9.88
CA PHE A 76 8.94 7.13 -9.48
C PHE A 76 9.60 6.73 -8.14
N VAL A 77 8.80 6.39 -7.13
CA VAL A 77 9.31 5.91 -5.84
C VAL A 77 10.05 4.59 -5.99
N TRP A 78 9.49 3.66 -6.77
CA TRP A 78 10.13 2.37 -7.06
C TRP A 78 11.48 2.55 -7.74
N TYR A 79 11.55 3.38 -8.78
CA TYR A 79 12.79 3.66 -9.50
C TYR A 79 13.84 4.26 -8.57
N THR A 80 13.50 5.36 -7.89
CA THR A 80 14.44 6.08 -7.03
C THR A 80 14.95 5.23 -5.86
N SER A 81 14.07 4.44 -5.22
CA SER A 81 14.44 3.53 -4.13
C SER A 81 15.23 2.30 -4.59
N SER A 82 14.93 1.76 -5.77
CA SER A 82 15.68 0.66 -6.38
C SER A 82 17.08 1.10 -6.77
N THR A 83 17.24 2.27 -7.39
CA THR A 83 18.54 2.84 -7.73
C THR A 83 19.39 3.12 -6.49
N SER A 84 18.82 3.70 -5.43
CA SER A 84 19.57 3.94 -4.19
C SER A 84 19.99 2.62 -3.54
N THR A 85 19.10 1.63 -3.49
CA THR A 85 19.39 0.33 -2.90
C THR A 85 20.46 -0.43 -3.69
N TRP A 86 20.34 -0.44 -5.02
CA TRP A 86 21.34 -1.04 -5.91
C TRP A 86 22.72 -0.40 -5.72
N ASN A 87 22.79 0.93 -5.69
CA ASN A 87 24.05 1.63 -5.50
C ASN A 87 24.67 1.34 -4.13
N ILE A 88 23.88 1.26 -3.06
CA ILE A 88 24.37 0.90 -1.72
C ILE A 88 24.92 -0.54 -1.72
N VAL A 89 24.13 -1.50 -2.21
CA VAL A 89 24.49 -2.94 -2.23
C VAL A 89 25.71 -3.21 -3.12
N ARG A 90 25.82 -2.55 -4.27
CA ARG A 90 26.97 -2.71 -5.17
C ARG A 90 28.29 -2.27 -4.53
N HIS A 91 28.27 -1.19 -3.76
CA HIS A 91 29.48 -0.69 -3.11
C HIS A 91 29.76 -1.41 -1.79
N GLN A 92 28.74 -2.01 -1.18
CA GLN A 92 28.85 -2.75 0.08
C GLN A 92 27.85 -3.93 0.13
N PRO A 93 28.25 -5.12 -0.35
CA PRO A 93 27.39 -6.28 -0.34
C PRO A 93 27.09 -6.75 1.09
N GLY A 94 25.83 -7.11 1.34
CA GLY A 94 25.36 -7.66 2.63
C GLY A 94 24.59 -6.67 3.52
N ILE A 95 24.48 -5.39 3.13
CA ILE A 95 23.74 -4.38 3.91
C ILE A 95 22.34 -4.22 3.35
N PHE A 96 21.35 -4.68 4.12
CA PHE A 96 19.92 -4.51 3.81
C PHE A 96 19.15 -3.69 4.85
N SER A 97 19.81 -3.27 5.94
CA SER A 97 19.19 -2.57 7.07
C SER A 97 19.82 -1.19 7.33
N TYR A 98 18.96 -0.24 7.71
CA TYR A 98 19.34 1.14 8.10
C TYR A 98 20.32 1.18 9.27
N CYS A 99 20.19 0.26 10.23
CA CYS A 99 21.03 0.21 11.44
C CYS A 99 22.53 0.08 11.13
N HIS A 100 22.88 -0.71 10.12
CA HIS A 100 24.28 -0.85 9.70
C HIS A 100 24.64 0.22 8.66
N ALA A 101 23.71 0.59 7.78
CA ALA A 101 23.98 1.48 6.67
C ALA A 101 24.52 2.86 7.10
N ALA A 102 24.06 3.42 8.23
CA ALA A 102 24.41 4.77 8.68
C ALA A 102 25.91 5.00 8.91
N GLU A 103 26.68 3.95 9.21
CA GLU A 103 28.11 4.04 9.52
C GLU A 103 29.00 4.07 8.28
N TYR A 104 28.44 3.79 7.10
CA TYR A 104 29.23 3.54 5.91
C TYR A 104 29.33 4.71 4.91
N PRO A 105 30.44 4.82 4.16
CA PRO A 105 30.64 5.92 3.21
C PRO A 105 29.57 5.97 2.11
N ALA A 106 29.15 4.82 1.57
CA ALA A 106 28.13 4.74 0.52
C ALA A 106 26.81 5.37 0.96
N TYR A 107 26.50 5.31 2.25
CA TYR A 107 25.32 5.93 2.83
C TYR A 107 25.37 7.45 2.84
N ARG A 108 26.55 8.06 2.97
CA ARG A 108 26.69 9.53 2.86
C ARG A 108 26.32 10.04 1.46
N TRP A 109 26.55 9.24 0.42
CA TRP A 109 26.32 9.63 -0.97
C TRP A 109 24.91 9.28 -1.47
N TYR A 110 24.38 8.14 -1.05
CA TYR A 110 23.09 7.62 -1.54
C TYR A 110 21.96 7.68 -0.50
N GLY A 111 22.26 7.96 0.76
CA GLY A 111 21.31 8.00 1.87
C GLY A 111 20.26 9.09 1.72
N GLY A 112 20.60 10.25 1.17
CA GLY A 112 19.61 11.31 0.93
C GLY A 112 18.52 10.88 -0.04
N GLN A 113 18.91 10.29 -1.18
CA GLN A 113 17.94 9.76 -2.16
C GLN A 113 17.09 8.65 -1.54
N MET A 114 17.70 7.78 -0.74
CA MET A 114 17.01 6.72 -0.02
C MET A 114 15.91 7.28 0.91
N PHE A 115 16.26 8.27 1.74
CA PHE A 115 15.31 8.94 2.63
C PHE A 115 14.24 9.72 1.87
N TYR A 116 14.61 10.33 0.74
CA TYR A 116 13.66 11.02 -0.11
C TYR A 116 12.60 10.06 -0.63
N SER A 117 13.00 8.90 -1.18
CA SER A 117 12.06 7.87 -1.65
C SER A 117 11.18 7.33 -0.52
N MET A 118 11.75 7.10 0.67
CA MET A 118 10.98 6.71 1.87
C MET A 118 9.95 7.77 2.26
N TYR A 119 10.33 9.05 2.22
CA TYR A 119 9.45 10.15 2.55
C TYR A 119 8.34 10.36 1.51
N ILE A 120 8.64 10.29 0.21
CA ILE A 120 7.61 10.33 -0.84
C ILE A 120 6.68 9.12 -0.73
N CYS A 121 7.20 7.93 -0.42
CA CYS A 121 6.37 6.76 -0.12
C CYS A 121 5.44 7.01 1.07
N TYR A 122 5.94 7.63 2.14
CA TYR A 122 5.14 8.06 3.28
C TYR A 122 4.02 9.02 2.86
N LEU A 123 4.30 10.02 2.02
CA LEU A 123 3.28 10.93 1.51
C LEU A 123 2.24 10.23 0.63
N LEU A 124 2.66 9.28 -0.22
CA LEU A 124 1.75 8.50 -1.06
C LEU A 124 0.75 7.67 -0.26
N ARG A 125 1.06 7.33 1.00
CA ARG A 125 0.10 6.64 1.87
C ARG A 125 -1.12 7.49 2.19
N TYR A 126 -0.96 8.81 2.30
CA TYR A 126 -2.12 9.70 2.42
C TYR A 126 -2.97 9.71 1.14
N TYR A 127 -2.33 9.54 -0.02
CA TYR A 127 -3.07 9.38 -1.27
C TYR A 127 -3.85 8.06 -1.31
N VAL A 128 -3.31 6.97 -0.78
CA VAL A 128 -4.01 5.67 -0.68
C VAL A 128 -5.30 5.77 0.14
N PHE A 129 -5.42 6.71 1.09
CA PHE A 129 -6.70 6.93 1.78
C PHE A 129 -7.85 7.33 0.84
N PHE A 130 -7.55 7.89 -0.35
CA PHE A 130 -8.57 8.11 -1.36
C PHE A 130 -9.13 6.81 -1.95
N ASP A 131 -8.41 5.68 -1.89
CA ASP A 131 -8.94 4.38 -2.34
C ASP A 131 -10.20 4.02 -1.56
N THR A 132 -10.21 4.22 -0.25
CA THR A 132 -11.40 3.95 0.58
C THR A 132 -12.52 4.94 0.35
N VAL A 133 -12.20 6.19 -0.01
CA VAL A 133 -13.20 7.17 -0.46
C VAL A 133 -13.82 6.73 -1.78
N ILE A 134 -13.01 6.27 -2.74
CA ILE A 134 -13.49 5.72 -4.01
C ILE A 134 -14.35 4.48 -3.79
N LEU A 135 -13.97 3.58 -2.87
CA LEU A 135 -14.79 2.43 -2.50
C LEU A 135 -16.13 2.87 -1.89
N ALA A 136 -16.14 3.89 -1.02
CA ALA A 136 -17.36 4.45 -0.45
C ALA A 136 -18.27 5.06 -1.54
N LEU A 137 -17.70 5.83 -2.47
CA LEU A 137 -18.42 6.41 -3.63
C LEU A 137 -18.99 5.34 -4.57
N ARG A 138 -18.34 4.18 -4.66
CA ARG A 138 -18.82 3.04 -5.45
C ARG A 138 -19.79 2.14 -4.69
N LYS A 139 -20.09 2.44 -3.41
CA LYS A 139 -20.84 1.59 -2.48
C LYS A 139 -20.24 0.17 -2.39
N ALA A 140 -18.93 0.06 -2.57
CA ALA A 140 -18.21 -1.21 -2.47
C ALA A 140 -17.88 -1.52 -1.01
N LYS A 141 -17.70 -2.80 -0.69
CA LYS A 141 -17.27 -3.24 0.64
C LYS A 141 -15.90 -2.65 0.93
N ILE A 142 -15.80 -1.87 2.00
CA ILE A 142 -14.52 -1.37 2.51
C ILE A 142 -13.91 -2.49 3.34
N ASN A 143 -12.83 -3.08 2.85
CA ASN A 143 -12.07 -4.05 3.62
C ASN A 143 -11.06 -3.30 4.49
N THR A 144 -11.03 -3.60 5.79
CA THR A 144 -10.10 -3.04 6.77
C THR A 144 -8.63 -3.36 6.49
N LEU A 145 -8.37 -4.36 5.63
CA LEU A 145 -7.02 -4.73 5.17
C LEU A 145 -6.27 -3.56 4.54
N LEU A 146 -6.97 -2.69 3.79
CA LEU A 146 -6.37 -1.56 3.10
C LEU A 146 -5.83 -0.48 4.06
N ALA A 147 -6.34 -0.45 5.30
CA ALA A 147 -6.05 0.59 6.29
C ALA A 147 -4.82 0.28 7.18
N LEU A 148 -4.30 -0.95 7.17
CA LEU A 148 -3.26 -1.41 8.11
C LEU A 148 -1.91 -1.82 7.48
N ASP A 149 -1.73 -1.70 6.17
CA ASP A 149 -0.55 -2.19 5.40
C ASP A 149 0.77 -1.42 5.62
N GLN A 150 1.00 -0.81 6.79
CA GLN A 150 1.76 0.44 6.86
C GLN A 150 2.94 0.50 7.83
N SER A 151 3.73 -0.56 8.00
CA SER A 151 5.10 -0.37 8.50
C SER A 151 6.05 -1.44 7.99
N ILE A 152 6.80 -1.11 6.95
CA ILE A 152 8.07 -1.76 6.71
C ILE A 152 9.07 -0.62 6.54
N PHE A 153 10.06 -0.56 7.44
CA PHE A 153 11.08 0.48 7.45
C PHE A 153 12.30 0.01 6.66
N GLY A 154 12.72 0.78 5.66
CA GLY A 154 13.93 0.55 4.88
C GLY A 154 13.78 0.81 3.38
N SER A 155 14.90 0.98 2.68
CA SER A 155 14.93 1.30 1.25
C SER A 155 14.45 0.15 0.38
N LEU A 156 14.88 -1.08 0.70
CA LEU A 156 14.47 -2.28 -0.01
C LEU A 156 12.97 -2.55 0.18
N ALA A 157 12.48 -2.35 1.40
CA ALA A 157 11.05 -2.42 1.69
C ALA A 157 10.25 -1.39 0.90
N THR A 158 10.74 -0.15 0.82
CA THR A 158 10.12 0.93 0.04
C THR A 158 10.06 0.56 -1.44
N ALA A 159 11.13 -0.03 -2.00
CA ALA A 159 11.16 -0.50 -3.38
C ALA A 159 10.13 -1.62 -3.61
N ILE A 160 10.06 -2.61 -2.72
CA ILE A 160 9.11 -3.72 -2.84
C ILE A 160 7.67 -3.19 -2.76
N ILE A 161 7.34 -2.38 -1.75
CA ILE A 161 5.98 -1.82 -1.57
C ILE A 161 5.57 -1.00 -2.79
N SER A 162 6.43 -0.09 -3.27
CA SER A 162 6.11 0.77 -4.42
C SER A 162 6.00 -0.02 -5.73
N CYS A 163 6.76 -1.10 -5.90
CA CYS A 163 6.61 -2.03 -7.03
C CYS A 163 5.23 -2.70 -7.03
N VAL A 164 4.82 -3.25 -5.88
CA VAL A 164 3.50 -3.88 -5.72
C VAL A 164 2.38 -2.86 -5.95
N GLN A 165 2.53 -1.67 -5.39
CA GLN A 165 1.59 -0.58 -5.54
C GLN A 165 1.43 -0.17 -7.01
N MET A 166 2.53 -0.06 -7.76
CA MET A 166 2.51 0.18 -9.21
C MET A 166 1.66 -0.86 -9.94
N PHE A 167 1.89 -2.16 -9.72
CA PHE A 167 1.10 -3.22 -10.36
C PHE A 167 -0.38 -3.22 -9.92
N ARG A 168 -0.66 -2.92 -8.65
CA ARG A 168 -2.02 -2.79 -8.13
C ARG A 168 -2.79 -1.67 -8.84
N TYR A 169 -2.19 -0.50 -9.00
CA TYR A 169 -2.84 0.60 -9.72
C TYR A 169 -2.89 0.39 -11.22
N CYS A 170 -1.93 -0.33 -11.82
CA CYS A 170 -2.04 -0.80 -13.20
C CYS A 170 -3.29 -1.69 -13.37
N TYR A 171 -3.54 -2.62 -12.45
CA TYR A 171 -4.75 -3.43 -12.45
C TYR A 171 -6.01 -2.56 -12.36
N TYR A 172 -6.07 -1.63 -11.40
CA TYR A 172 -7.23 -0.74 -11.25
C TYR A 172 -7.45 0.15 -12.48
N PHE A 173 -6.37 0.65 -13.08
CA PHE A 173 -6.44 1.44 -14.31
C PHE A 173 -7.00 0.62 -15.48
N CYS A 174 -6.46 -0.57 -15.74
CA CYS A 174 -6.97 -1.48 -16.78
C CYS A 174 -8.43 -1.89 -16.53
N HIS A 175 -8.82 -2.07 -15.27
CA HIS A 175 -10.20 -2.36 -14.90
C HIS A 175 -11.14 -1.16 -15.16
N CYS A 176 -10.66 0.07 -15.03
CA CYS A 176 -11.42 1.29 -15.35
C CYS A 176 -11.55 1.54 -16.86
N THR A 177 -10.63 1.01 -17.68
CA THR A 177 -10.67 1.13 -19.15
C THR A 177 -11.41 -0.02 -19.84
N ASN A 178 -12.11 -0.88 -19.09
CA ASN A 178 -12.83 -2.07 -19.59
C ASN A 178 -11.97 -3.10 -20.34
N SER A 179 -10.65 -3.10 -20.18
CA SER A 179 -9.80 -4.15 -20.75
C SER A 179 -9.80 -5.39 -19.85
N THR A 180 -10.77 -6.29 -20.05
CA THR A 180 -10.99 -7.46 -19.16
C THR A 180 -9.86 -8.48 -19.21
N ALA A 181 -9.34 -8.78 -20.40
CA ALA A 181 -8.24 -9.74 -20.57
C ALA A 181 -6.93 -9.23 -19.94
N THR A 182 -6.57 -7.98 -20.22
CA THR A 182 -5.38 -7.35 -19.62
C THR A 182 -5.53 -7.22 -18.11
N ALA A 183 -6.70 -6.79 -17.62
CA ALA A 183 -6.95 -6.67 -16.18
C ALA A 183 -6.84 -8.02 -15.46
N ALA A 184 -7.30 -9.12 -16.05
CA ALA A 184 -7.17 -10.45 -15.47
C ALA A 184 -5.69 -10.88 -15.34
N TRP A 185 -4.88 -10.64 -16.38
CA TRP A 185 -3.45 -10.93 -16.34
C TRP A 185 -2.72 -10.07 -15.30
N VAL A 186 -2.93 -8.74 -15.32
CA VAL A 186 -2.30 -7.83 -14.34
C VAL A 186 -2.72 -8.15 -12.91
N LYS A 187 -3.97 -8.60 -12.70
CA LYS A 187 -4.43 -9.05 -11.38
C LYS A 187 -3.59 -10.20 -10.82
N ASN A 188 -3.30 -11.22 -11.65
CA ASN A 188 -2.50 -12.37 -11.21
C ASN A 188 -1.06 -11.95 -10.90
N VAL A 189 -0.49 -11.06 -11.70
CA VAL A 189 0.84 -10.49 -11.45
C VAL A 189 0.87 -9.68 -10.15
N ALA A 190 -0.13 -8.83 -9.92
CA ALA A 190 -0.23 -8.03 -8.71
C ALA A 190 -0.36 -8.92 -7.46
N LEU A 191 -1.21 -9.95 -7.50
CA LEU A 191 -1.35 -10.91 -6.39
C LEU A 191 -0.04 -11.65 -6.09
N PHE A 192 0.69 -12.06 -7.13
CA PHE A 192 2.00 -12.68 -6.98
C PHE A 192 3.00 -11.75 -6.27
N PHE A 193 3.05 -10.48 -6.67
CA PHE A 193 3.91 -9.50 -6.01
C PHE A 193 3.47 -9.18 -4.58
N GLU A 194 2.17 -9.16 -4.28
CA GLU A 194 1.66 -9.00 -2.91
C GLU A 194 2.14 -10.13 -1.99
N ILE A 195 2.15 -11.37 -2.48
CA ILE A 195 2.71 -12.52 -1.74
C ILE A 195 4.22 -12.34 -1.52
N ILE A 196 4.95 -11.89 -2.53
CA ILE A 196 6.40 -11.61 -2.39
C ILE A 196 6.64 -10.49 -1.37
N GLN A 197 5.87 -9.40 -1.43
CA GLN A 197 5.98 -8.29 -0.48
C GLN A 197 5.83 -8.79 0.94
N PHE A 198 4.86 -9.66 1.16
CA PHE A 198 4.59 -10.23 2.45
C PHE A 198 5.74 -11.10 2.98
N ILE A 199 6.23 -12.03 2.17
CA ILE A 199 7.38 -12.88 2.53
C ILE A 199 8.61 -12.01 2.80
N ALA A 200 8.88 -11.04 1.94
CA ALA A 200 9.97 -10.10 2.11
C ALA A 200 9.82 -9.27 3.39
N GLY A 201 8.60 -8.83 3.73
CA GLY A 201 8.32 -8.10 4.96
C GLY A 201 8.65 -8.89 6.22
N ILE A 202 8.27 -10.18 6.26
CA ILE A 202 8.62 -11.09 7.36
C ILE A 202 10.13 -11.30 7.43
N THR A 203 10.77 -11.63 6.31
CA THR A 203 12.23 -11.88 6.26
C THR A 203 13.03 -10.64 6.66
N LEU A 204 12.65 -9.45 6.17
CA LEU A 204 13.32 -8.19 6.51
C LEU A 204 13.12 -7.81 7.96
N THR A 205 11.92 -8.04 8.51
CA THR A 205 11.67 -7.79 9.93
C THR A 205 12.48 -8.75 10.81
N GLY A 206 12.56 -10.03 10.45
CA GLY A 206 13.38 -11.02 11.15
C GLY A 206 14.88 -10.68 11.09
N TYR A 207 15.38 -10.28 9.92
CA TYR A 207 16.75 -9.79 9.75
C TYR A 207 17.03 -8.52 10.56
N GLN A 208 16.06 -7.59 10.65
CA GLN A 208 16.20 -6.41 11.49
C GLN A 208 16.19 -6.75 12.99
N MET A 209 15.39 -7.74 13.42
CA MET A 209 15.38 -8.22 14.81
C MET A 209 16.71 -8.87 15.21
N SER A 210 17.36 -9.62 14.31
CA SER A 210 18.62 -10.29 14.63
C SER A 210 19.80 -9.31 14.74
N ILE A 211 19.75 -8.18 14.02
CA ILE A 211 20.85 -7.20 13.98
C ILE A 211 20.59 -6.01 14.92
N CYS A 212 19.32 -5.64 15.11
CA CYS A 212 18.90 -4.44 15.85
C CYS A 212 17.71 -4.75 16.79
N PRO A 213 17.88 -5.63 17.80
CA PRO A 213 16.77 -6.12 18.62
C PRO A 213 16.12 -5.05 19.51
N GLN A 214 16.78 -3.91 19.76
CA GLN A 214 16.34 -2.89 20.72
C GLN A 214 15.58 -1.70 20.12
N SER A 215 15.31 -1.65 18.82
CA SER A 215 14.56 -0.52 18.27
C SER A 215 13.04 -0.72 18.41
N ASN A 216 12.36 0.24 19.04
CA ASN A 216 10.89 0.27 19.15
C ASN A 216 10.19 0.18 17.77
N CYS A 217 10.87 0.63 16.71
CA CYS A 217 10.39 0.56 15.33
C CYS A 217 10.30 -0.88 14.78
N VAL A 218 11.15 -1.80 15.26
CA VAL A 218 11.18 -3.20 14.81
C VAL A 218 10.01 -3.99 15.41
N LEU A 219 9.68 -3.77 16.68
CA LEU A 219 8.50 -4.34 17.34
C LEU A 219 7.20 -3.88 16.68
N LEU A 220 7.11 -2.59 16.35
CA LEU A 220 5.98 -2.03 15.61
C LEU A 220 5.87 -2.66 14.20
N SER A 221 6.99 -2.74 13.47
CA SER A 221 7.06 -3.40 12.15
C SER A 221 6.60 -4.86 12.18
N ALA A 222 7.06 -5.62 13.17
CA ALA A 222 6.65 -7.01 13.37
C ALA A 222 5.16 -7.14 13.70
N SER A 223 4.66 -6.31 14.62
CA SER A 223 3.25 -6.34 15.01
C SER A 223 2.31 -6.06 13.84
N ILE A 224 2.67 -5.11 12.97
CA ILE A 224 1.89 -4.75 11.79
C ILE A 224 1.96 -5.87 10.75
N ASN A 225 3.14 -6.42 10.45
CA ASN A 225 3.27 -7.52 9.51
C ASN A 225 2.48 -8.76 9.97
N VAL A 226 2.54 -9.11 11.26
CA VAL A 226 1.74 -10.21 11.84
C VAL A 226 0.24 -9.93 11.75
N THR A 227 -0.17 -8.69 12.01
CA THR A 227 -1.58 -8.30 11.88
C THR A 227 -2.06 -8.40 10.44
N MET A 228 -1.23 -8.02 9.47
CA MET A 228 -1.54 -8.16 8.05
C MET A 228 -1.64 -9.63 7.63
N VAL A 229 -0.74 -10.51 8.11
CA VAL A 229 -0.84 -11.98 7.92
C VAL A 229 -2.21 -12.46 8.35
N TYR A 230 -2.58 -12.13 9.59
CA TYR A 230 -3.81 -12.59 10.20
C TYR A 230 -5.03 -12.14 9.40
N MET A 231 -5.06 -10.86 8.99
CA MET A 231 -6.19 -10.32 8.24
C MET A 231 -6.28 -10.90 6.83
N VAL A 232 -5.16 -11.14 6.13
CA VAL A 232 -5.17 -11.80 4.82
C VAL A 232 -5.73 -13.22 4.94
N VAL A 233 -5.25 -14.01 5.90
CA VAL A 233 -5.74 -15.37 6.15
C VAL A 233 -7.24 -15.36 6.45
N LYS A 234 -7.70 -14.47 7.34
CA LYS A 234 -9.13 -14.31 7.65
C LYS A 234 -9.96 -13.89 6.44
N PHE A 235 -9.43 -13.02 5.58
CA PHE A 235 -10.11 -12.60 4.37
C PHE A 235 -10.30 -13.77 3.40
N TYR A 236 -9.26 -14.56 3.15
CA TYR A 236 -9.34 -15.74 2.29
C TYR A 236 -10.32 -16.80 2.84
N ASP A 237 -10.24 -17.11 4.15
CA ASP A 237 -11.17 -18.05 4.81
C ASP A 237 -12.63 -17.57 4.72
N SER A 238 -12.88 -16.27 4.84
CA SER A 238 -14.23 -15.70 4.70
C SER A 238 -14.77 -15.78 3.26
N SER A 239 -13.90 -15.63 2.26
CA SER A 239 -14.26 -15.72 0.83
C SER A 239 -14.59 -17.15 0.45
N GLU A 240 -13.82 -18.12 0.94
CA GLU A 240 -14.03 -19.55 0.69
C GLU A 240 -15.35 -20.02 1.29
N LYS A 241 -15.64 -19.62 2.54
CA LYS A 241 -16.92 -19.87 3.20
C LYS A 241 -18.09 -19.27 2.43
N ALA A 242 -17.96 -18.03 1.94
CA ALA A 242 -19.00 -17.38 1.14
C ALA A 242 -19.29 -18.15 -0.16
N VAL A 243 -18.25 -18.58 -0.88
CA VAL A 243 -18.37 -19.40 -2.10
C VAL A 243 -19.04 -20.75 -1.80
N ALA A 244 -18.68 -21.40 -0.70
CA ALA A 244 -19.28 -22.65 -0.25
C ALA A 244 -20.79 -22.50 0.03
N THR A 245 -21.20 -21.49 0.78
CA THR A 245 -22.63 -21.20 1.04
C THR A 245 -23.42 -20.92 -0.24
N THR A 246 -22.81 -20.25 -1.23
CA THR A 246 -23.50 -19.92 -2.49
C THR A 246 -23.71 -21.18 -3.35
N ARG A 247 -22.73 -22.09 -3.33
CA ARG A 247 -22.79 -23.38 -4.01
C ARG A 247 -23.84 -24.30 -3.38
N GLU A 248 -23.90 -24.37 -2.05
CA GLU A 248 -24.92 -25.13 -1.33
C GLU A 248 -26.34 -24.62 -1.61
N HIS A 249 -26.53 -23.30 -1.62
CA HIS A 249 -27.82 -22.69 -1.99
C HIS A 249 -28.25 -23.03 -3.42
N TYR A 250 -27.31 -23.04 -4.37
CA TYR A 250 -27.58 -23.41 -5.75
C TYR A 250 -27.96 -24.88 -5.89
N ILE A 251 -27.25 -25.78 -5.20
CA ILE A 251 -27.54 -27.22 -5.19
C ILE A 251 -28.92 -27.49 -4.59
N ARG A 252 -29.25 -26.90 -3.43
CA ARG A 252 -30.57 -27.04 -2.80
C ARG A 252 -31.71 -26.55 -3.70
N ARG A 253 -31.51 -25.41 -4.37
CA ARG A 253 -32.52 -24.84 -5.27
C ARG A 253 -32.77 -25.73 -6.49
N ASN A 254 -31.73 -26.37 -7.01
CA ASN A 254 -31.87 -27.31 -8.13
C ASN A 254 -32.44 -28.67 -7.71
N SER A 255 -32.18 -29.17 -6.50
CA SER A 255 -32.83 -30.40 -6.02
C SER A 255 -34.32 -30.18 -5.80
N SER A 256 -34.71 -29.07 -5.18
CA SER A 256 -36.12 -28.70 -4.98
C SER A 256 -36.87 -28.49 -6.31
N LYS A 257 -36.22 -27.92 -7.32
CA LYS A 257 -36.80 -27.81 -8.67
C LYS A 257 -37.01 -29.16 -9.34
N LYS A 258 -36.15 -30.13 -9.06
CA LYS A 258 -36.23 -31.48 -9.63
C LYS A 258 -37.37 -32.27 -8.99
N GLU A 259 -37.51 -32.18 -7.68
CA GLU A 259 -38.63 -32.77 -6.91
C GLU A 259 -39.99 -32.18 -7.34
N LEU A 260 -40.05 -30.88 -7.69
CA LEU A 260 -41.25 -30.22 -8.21
C LEU A 260 -41.60 -30.58 -9.66
N MET A 261 -40.68 -31.15 -10.44
CA MET A 261 -40.95 -31.63 -11.82
C MET A 261 -41.29 -33.12 -11.87
N GLU A 262 -41.08 -33.85 -10.77
CA GLU A 262 -41.40 -35.28 -10.62
C GLU A 262 -42.76 -35.52 -9.94
N LEU A 263 -43.49 -34.45 -9.58
CA LEU A 263 -44.88 -34.43 -9.11
C LEU A 263 -45.83 -33.96 -10.24
#